data_AF-A0A914PQV6-F1
#
_entry.id   AF-A0A914PQV6-F1
#
_cell.length_a   1.000
_cell.length_b   1.000
_cell.length_c   1.000
_cell.angle_alpha   90.00
_cell.angle_beta   90.00
_cell.angle_gamma   90.00
#
_symmetry.space_group_name_H-M   'P 1'
#
loop_
_entity.id
_entity.type
_entity.pdbx_description
1 polymer ?
#
loop_
_entity_poly.entity_id
_entity_poly.type
_entity_poly.pdbx_seq_one_letter_code
_entity_poly.pdbx_strand_id
1 'polypeptide(L)'
;MTAIEPIIPFNVKDYNFIEKLGENAIGDIYSAEERSTQKNYCIKVINKKKLRNPARAKQVLETLSSLDHKNITKIYGIIEISKFGSPD
;
A
#
# COMPACT_ATOMS: atom_id res chain seq x y z
N MET A 1 18.82 18.24 5.52
CA MET A 1 18.21 17.07 4.88
C MET A 1 17.52 16.30 6.01
N THR A 2 16.26 16.64 6.30
CA THR A 2 15.57 16.08 7.46
C THR A 2 15.16 14.65 7.11
N ALA A 3 15.69 13.68 7.83
CA ALA A 3 15.21 12.31 7.76
C ALA A 3 13.71 12.33 8.04
N ILE A 4 12.93 11.80 7.10
CA ILE A 4 11.49 11.62 7.29
C ILE A 4 11.41 10.47 8.30
N GLU A 5 11.07 10.79 9.55
CA GLU A 5 10.77 9.77 10.54
C GLU A 5 9.66 8.86 9.98
N PRO A 6 9.68 7.55 10.27
CA PRO A 6 8.66 6.63 9.77
C PRO A 6 7.30 7.13 10.25
N ILE A 7 6.49 7.57 9.29
CA ILE A 7 5.10 7.93 9.47
C ILE A 7 4.43 6.72 10.12
N ILE A 8 3.91 6.93 11.34
CA ILE A 8 2.90 6.18 12.11
C ILE A 8 2.69 4.72 11.64
N PRO A 9 2.77 3.70 12.53
CA PRO A 9 2.53 2.32 12.12
C PRO A 9 1.21 2.20 11.36
N PHE A 10 1.30 1.99 10.05
CA PHE A 10 0.14 1.88 9.19
C PHE A 10 -0.60 0.58 9.51
N ASN A 11 -1.84 0.67 9.96
CA ASN A 11 -2.72 -0.49 10.11
C ASN A 11 -3.79 -0.47 9.02
N VAL A 12 -4.07 -1.63 8.42
CA VAL A 12 -5.18 -1.76 7.44
C VAL A 12 -6.52 -1.34 8.06
N LYS A 13 -6.69 -1.51 9.37
CA LYS A 13 -7.90 -1.10 10.12
C LYS A 13 -8.11 0.42 10.14
N ASP A 14 -7.05 1.21 9.97
CA ASP A 14 -7.13 2.68 9.92
C ASP A 14 -7.74 3.18 8.62
N TYR A 15 -7.95 2.30 7.64
CA TYR A 15 -8.53 2.62 6.35
C TYR A 15 -9.93 2.02 6.21
N ASN A 16 -10.84 2.83 5.70
CA ASN A 16 -12.15 2.39 5.24
C ASN A 16 -12.09 2.10 3.74
N PHE A 17 -12.19 0.82 3.35
CA PHE A 17 -12.19 0.42 1.95
C PHE A 17 -13.56 0.72 1.33
N ILE A 18 -13.59 1.58 0.31
CA ILE A 18 -14.83 2.10 -0.29
C ILE A 18 -15.25 1.21 -1.46
N GLU A 19 -14.38 1.07 -2.46
CA GLU A 19 -14.69 0.33 -3.69
C GLU A 19 -13.44 -0.26 -4.34
N LYS A 20 -13.63 -1.28 -5.18
CA LYS A 20 -12.57 -1.85 -6.01
C LYS A 20 -12.43 -1.03 -7.29
N LEU A 21 -11.25 -0.43 -7.48
CA LEU A 21 -10.92 0.38 -8.66
C LEU A 21 -10.40 -0.48 -9.83
N GLY A 22 -9.85 -1.66 -9.54
CA GLY A 22 -9.37 -2.57 -10.58
C GLY A 22 -8.68 -3.81 -10.04
N GLU A 23 -8.25 -4.67 -10.96
CA GLU A 23 -7.52 -5.91 -10.67
C GLU A 23 -6.41 -6.15 -11.69
N ASN A 24 -5.40 -6.89 -11.27
CA ASN A 24 -4.37 -7.43 -12.13
C ASN A 24 -3.93 -8.81 -11.63
N ALA A 25 -3.03 -9.45 -12.40
CA ALA A 25 -2.57 -10.81 -12.11
C ALA A 25 -2.01 -11.02 -10.70
N ILE A 26 -1.49 -9.96 -10.05
CA ILE A 26 -0.83 -10.05 -8.74
C ILE A 26 -1.66 -9.48 -7.59
N GLY A 27 -2.81 -8.87 -7.86
CA GLY A 27 -3.59 -8.21 -6.81
C GLY A 27 -4.69 -7.28 -7.28
N ASP A 28 -5.40 -6.76 -6.29
CA ASP A 28 -6.55 -5.87 -6.43
C ASP A 28 -6.17 -4.44 -6.01
N ILE A 29 -6.89 -3.46 -6.56
CA ILE A 29 -6.71 -2.04 -6.27
C ILE A 29 -8.02 -1.50 -5.71
N TYR A 30 -7.97 -0.82 -4.57
CA TYR A 30 -9.12 -0.25 -3.89
C TYR A 30 -8.97 1.25 -3.65
N SER A 31 -10.09 1.97 -3.70
CA SER A 31 -10.22 3.30 -3.12
C SER A 31 -10.47 3.13 -1.62
N ALA A 32 -9.76 3.88 -0.79
CA ALA A 32 -9.93 3.84 0.65
C ALA A 32 -9.77 5.22 1.27
N GLU A 33 -10.45 5.46 2.39
CA GLU A 33 -10.33 6.68 3.18
C GLU A 33 -9.61 6.36 4.49
N GLU A 34 -8.58 7.14 4.83
CA GLU A 34 -7.95 7.10 6.15
C GLU A 34 -8.91 7.69 7.19
N ARG A 35 -9.27 6.90 8.21
CA ARG A 35 -10.32 7.25 9.18
C ARG A 35 -9.99 8.51 9.98
N SER A 36 -8.73 8.71 10.35
CA SER A 36 -8.29 9.81 11.21
C SER A 36 -8.28 11.15 10.47
N THR A 37 -7.83 11.16 9.22
CA THR A 37 -7.63 12.39 8.43
C THR A 37 -8.69 12.60 7.36
N GLN A 38 -9.59 11.63 7.14
CA GLN A 38 -10.58 11.61 6.05
C GLN A 38 -9.94 11.79 4.67
N LYS A 39 -8.68 11.36 4.51
CA LYS A 39 -7.95 11.53 3.26
C LYS A 39 -8.12 10.28 2.40
N ASN A 40 -8.36 10.48 1.12
CA ASN A 40 -8.51 9.40 0.15
C ASN A 40 -7.15 8.88 -0.35
N TYR A 41 -7.04 7.56 -0.44
CA TYR A 41 -5.88 6.82 -0.91
C TYR A 41 -6.30 5.71 -1.86
N CYS A 42 -5.34 5.30 -2.69
CA CYS A 42 -5.43 4.10 -3.50
C CYS A 42 -4.58 3.01 -2.84
N ILE A 43 -5.19 1.88 -2.48
CA ILE A 43 -4.52 0.75 -1.82
C ILE A 43 -4.45 -0.43 -2.78
N LYS A 44 -3.23 -0.85 -3.13
CA LYS A 44 -2.97 -2.05 -3.91
C LYS A 44 -2.69 -3.23 -2.99
N VAL A 45 -3.58 -4.21 -2.97
CA VAL A 45 -3.46 -5.45 -2.19
C VAL A 45 -2.77 -6.50 -3.05
N ILE A 46 -1.56 -6.90 -2.66
CA ILE A 46 -0.74 -7.85 -3.44
C ILE A 46 -0.79 -9.24 -2.79
N ASN A 47 -1.16 -10.25 -3.56
CA ASN A 47 -1.06 -11.63 -3.10
C ASN A 47 0.37 -12.15 -3.32
N LYS A 48 1.14 -12.26 -2.24
CA LYS A 48 2.54 -12.72 -2.29
C LYS A 48 2.72 -14.10 -2.92
N LYS A 49 1.72 -14.99 -2.83
CA LYS A 49 1.77 -16.33 -3.45
C LYS A 49 1.72 -16.27 -4.97
N LYS A 50 1.22 -15.17 -5.55
CA LYS A 50 1.19 -14.93 -7.00
C LYS A 50 2.45 -14.23 -7.52
N LEU A 51 3.38 -13.84 -6.64
CA LEU A 51 4.64 -13.20 -7.05
C LEU A 51 5.63 -14.26 -7.52
N ARG A 52 6.09 -14.15 -8.77
CA ARG A 52 7.15 -15.03 -9.32
C ARG A 52 8.48 -14.87 -8.58
N ASN A 53 8.81 -13.65 -8.13
CA ASN A 53 10.02 -13.37 -7.37
C ASN A 53 9.74 -12.35 -6.25
N PRO A 54 9.39 -12.82 -5.04
CA PRO A 54 9.08 -11.96 -3.90
C PRO A 54 10.25 -11.06 -3.47
N ALA A 55 11.49 -11.55 -3.54
CA ALA A 55 12.68 -10.76 -3.16
C ALA A 55 12.88 -9.56 -4.09
N ARG A 56 12.74 -9.78 -5.41
CA ARG A 56 12.79 -8.68 -6.40
C ARG A 56 11.63 -7.70 -6.22
N ALA A 57 10.44 -8.19 -5.92
CA ALA A 57 9.29 -7.32 -5.65
C ALA A 57 9.54 -6.40 -4.44
N LYS A 58 10.15 -6.93 -3.38
CA LYS A 58 10.55 -6.13 -2.21
C LYS A 58 11.54 -5.03 -2.58
N GLN A 59 12.61 -5.36 -3.31
CA GLN A 59 13.60 -4.37 -3.76
C GLN A 59 12.98 -3.26 -4.62
N VAL A 60 12.08 -3.63 -5.54
CA VAL A 60 11.35 -2.66 -6.37
C VAL A 60 10.50 -1.73 -5.51
N LEU A 61 9.76 -2.28 -4.53
CA LEU A 61 8.94 -1.48 -3.62
C LEU A 61 9.78 -0.52 -2.77
N GLU A 62 10.92 -0.97 -2.24
CA GLU A 62 11.87 -0.12 -1.51
C GLU A 62 12.36 1.03 -2.39
N THR A 63 12.73 0.74 -3.65
CA THR A 63 13.19 1.75 -4.60
C THR A 63 12.09 2.76 -4.91
N LEU A 64 10.89 2.29 -5.25
CA LEU A 64 9.75 3.15 -5.58
C LEU A 64 9.27 3.98 -4.37
N SER A 65 9.38 3.44 -3.16
CA SER A 65 9.01 4.15 -1.93
C SER A 65 9.91 5.34 -1.61
N SER A 66 11.13 5.36 -2.15
CA SER A 66 12.05 6.49 -1.99
C SER A 66 11.80 7.64 -2.97
N LEU A 67 10.93 7.45 -3.98
CA LEU A 67 10.66 8.45 -5.01
C LEU A 67 9.63 9.47 -4.52
N ASP A 68 10.00 10.76 -4.58
CA ASP A 68 9.11 11.89 -4.32
C ASP A 68 9.24 12.92 -5.43
N HIS A 69 8.32 12.86 -6.40
CA HIS A 69 8.33 13.73 -7.57
C HIS A 69 6.90 13.98 -8.08
N LYS A 70 6.61 15.20 -8.53
CA LYS A 70 5.26 15.63 -8.96
C LYS A 70 4.61 14.77 -10.06
N ASN A 71 5.41 14.07 -10.86
CA ASN A 71 4.94 13.21 -11.95
C ASN A 71 5.03 11.70 -11.63
N ILE A 72 5.34 11.34 -10.39
CA ILE A 72 5.45 9.95 -9.94
C ILE A 72 4.50 9.77 -8.76
N THR A 73 3.65 8.75 -8.83
CA THR A 73 2.75 8.44 -7.72
C THR A 73 3.54 8.07 -6.48
N LYS A 74 3.40 8.87 -5.42
CA LYS A 74 4.05 8.63 -4.13
C LYS A 74 3.47 7.40 -3.44
N ILE A 75 4.34 6.52 -2.96
CA ILE A 75 3.97 5.43 -2.05
C ILE A 75 4.05 5.98 -0.64
N TYR A 76 2.91 6.07 0.05
CA TYR A 76 2.82 6.59 1.41
C TYR A 76 3.23 5.57 2.48
N GLY A 77 3.05 4.27 2.19
CA GLY A 77 3.37 3.20 3.13
C GLY A 77 3.20 1.82 2.50
N ILE A 78 3.75 0.82 3.16
CA ILE A 78 3.63 -0.60 2.81
C ILE A 78 3.30 -1.36 4.09
N ILE A 79 2.23 -2.15 4.04
CA ILE A 79 1.74 -2.95 5.16
C ILE A 79 1.77 -4.42 4.75
N GLU A 80 2.27 -5.27 5.63
CA GLU A 80 2.15 -6.71 5.49
C GLU A 80 1.08 -7.22 6.46
N ILE A 81 0.12 -7.97 5.92
CA ILE A 81 -0.96 -8.58 6.69
C ILE A 81 -0.99 -10.09 6.42
N SER A 82 -1.45 -10.86 7.41
CA SER A 82 -1.59 -12.32 7.31
C SER A 82 -2.67 -12.71 6.30
N LYS A 83 -3.79 -11.98 6.29
CA LYS A 83 -4.92 -12.21 5.38
C LYS A 83 -5.71 -10.93 5.15
N PHE A 84 -5.98 -10.61 3.89
CA PHE A 84 -6.87 -9.51 3.52
C PHE A 84 -8.34 -9.93 3.68
N GLY A 85 -9.17 -9.07 4.28
CA GLY A 85 -10.61 -9.30 4.42
C GLY A 85 -11.03 -10.30 5.50
N SER A 86 -10.14 -10.66 6.43
CA SER A 86 -10.53 -11.37 7.66
C SER A 86 -10.53 -10.39 8.83
N PRO A 87 -11.53 -10.46 9.74
CA PRO A 87 -11.40 -9.79 11.02
C PRO A 87 -10.25 -10.48 11.77
N ASP A 88 -9.22 -9.72 12.15
CA ASP A 88 -8.20 -10.22 13.10
C ASP A 88 -8.84 -10.44 14.47
#